data_AF-A0A9E1ZMQ6-F1
#
_entry.id   AF-A0A9E1ZMQ6-F1
#
_cell.length_a   1.000
_cell.length_b   1.000
_cell.length_c   1.000
_cell.angle_alpha   90.00
_cell.angle_beta   90.00
_cell.angle_gamma   90.00
#
_symmetry.space_group_name_H-M   'P 1'
#
loop_
_entity.id
_entity.type
_entity.pdbx_description
1 polymer ?
#
loop_
_entity_poly.entity_id
_entity_poly.type
_entity_poly.pdbx_seq_one_letter_code
_entity_poly.pdbx_strand_id
1 'polypeptide(L)'
;LATDVVNAEKDIPADPIADEDRARAALTELFQQARNEETPVMIERIVDDIDDIVRKVRFPEWQATNAGEREVRKALRRTLFKYKLHTDTELFEKAYGYVREYY
;
A
#
# COMPACT_ATOMS: atom_id res chain seq x y z
N LEU A 1 -11.58 -19.55 -16.80
CA LEU A 1 -11.22 -19.92 -15.41
C LEU A 1 -9.96 -19.14 -15.06
N ALA A 2 -9.92 -18.13 -14.20
CA ALA A 2 -10.92 -17.45 -13.41
C ALA A 2 -10.36 -16.04 -13.15
N THR A 3 -11.08 -14.99 -13.55
CA THR A 3 -10.85 -13.61 -13.10
C THR A 3 -12.22 -12.95 -13.05
N ASP A 4 -13.09 -13.55 -12.26
CA ASP A 4 -14.36 -12.96 -11.85
C ASP A 4 -14.26 -12.70 -10.35
N VAL A 5 -14.87 -11.59 -9.95
CA VAL A 5 -14.93 -10.97 -8.61
C VAL A 5 -13.76 -10.07 -8.23
N VAL A 6 -13.80 -8.82 -8.68
CA VAL A 6 -13.87 -7.61 -7.83
C VAL A 6 -13.64 -6.37 -8.71
N ASN A 7 -14.69 -5.61 -8.97
CA ASN A 7 -14.66 -4.15 -9.19
C ASN A 7 -16.04 -3.70 -9.70
N ALA A 8 -17.05 -3.86 -8.84
CA ALA A 8 -18.32 -3.19 -9.00
C ALA A 8 -18.46 -2.25 -7.80
N GLU A 9 -17.74 -1.12 -7.83
CA GLU A 9 -17.90 0.06 -6.95
C GLU A 9 -16.83 1.11 -7.31
N LYS A 10 -16.94 1.79 -8.46
CA LYS A 10 -16.04 2.91 -8.83
C LYS A 10 -16.80 4.18 -9.24
N ASP A 11 -17.96 4.43 -8.64
CA ASP A 11 -18.74 5.67 -8.82
C ASP A 11 -18.99 6.39 -7.47
N ILE A 12 -17.98 6.42 -6.60
CA ILE A 12 -17.99 7.28 -5.41
C ILE A 12 -17.04 8.44 -5.71
N PRO A 13 -17.46 9.72 -5.56
CA PRO A 13 -16.56 10.86 -5.66
C PRO A 13 -15.34 10.61 -4.75
N ALA A 14 -14.14 10.80 -5.30
CA ALA A 14 -12.88 10.58 -4.59
C ALA A 14 -12.81 11.52 -3.37
N ASP A 15 -13.20 11.03 -2.20
CA ASP A 15 -12.93 11.65 -0.91
C ASP A 15 -11.54 11.16 -0.50
N PRO A 16 -10.51 12.03 -0.54
CA PRO A 16 -9.14 11.64 -0.26
C PRO A 16 -8.97 11.02 1.14
N ILE A 17 -9.81 11.42 2.11
CA ILE A 17 -9.75 10.87 3.47
C ILE A 17 -10.33 9.45 3.47
N ALA A 18 -11.45 9.22 2.78
CA ALA A 18 -12.06 7.89 2.68
C ALA A 18 -11.22 6.92 1.83
N ASP A 19 -10.44 7.40 0.86
CA ASP A 19 -9.48 6.59 0.11
C ASP A 19 -8.30 6.16 0.99
N GLU A 20 -7.79 7.04 1.85
CA GLU A 20 -6.68 6.74 2.76
C GLU A 20 -7.04 5.69 3.82
N ASP A 21 -8.22 5.80 4.44
CA ASP A 21 -8.69 4.79 5.40
C ASP A 21 -8.88 3.41 4.74
N ARG A 22 -9.36 3.39 3.48
CA ARG A 22 -9.43 2.18 2.67
C ARG A 22 -8.05 1.61 2.36
N ALA A 23 -7.07 2.48 2.06
CA ALA A 23 -5.69 2.07 1.83
C ALA A 23 -5.09 1.40 3.06
N ARG A 24 -5.28 2.00 4.24
CA ARG A 24 -4.82 1.47 5.52
C ARG A 24 -5.46 0.11 5.83
N ALA A 25 -6.77 -0.03 5.60
CA ALA A 25 -7.48 -1.29 5.79
C ALA A 25 -6.94 -2.39 4.86
N ALA A 26 -6.80 -2.10 3.57
CA ALA A 26 -6.28 -3.05 2.58
C ALA A 26 -4.84 -3.50 2.87
N LEU A 27 -3.97 -2.56 3.29
CA LEU A 27 -2.61 -2.90 3.73
C LEU A 27 -2.64 -3.79 4.98
N THR A 28 -3.51 -3.49 5.95
CA THR A 28 -3.66 -4.31 7.16
C THR A 28 -4.04 -5.73 6.84
N GLU A 29 -5.04 -5.95 5.98
CA GLU A 29 -5.44 -7.29 5.54
C GLU A 29 -4.31 -8.02 4.80
N LEU A 30 -3.59 -7.32 3.92
CA LEU A 30 -2.46 -7.87 3.18
C LEU A 30 -1.36 -8.37 4.14
N PHE A 31 -0.94 -7.56 5.11
CA PHE A 31 0.12 -7.94 6.04
C PHE A 31 -0.35 -8.99 7.06
N GLN A 32 -1.63 -9.02 7.44
CA GLN A 32 -2.19 -10.11 8.25
C GLN A 32 -2.04 -11.45 7.52
N GLN A 33 -2.42 -11.52 6.25
CA GLN A 33 -2.32 -12.75 5.44
C GLN A 33 -0.87 -13.17 5.19
N ALA A 34 0.01 -12.20 4.92
CA ALA A 34 1.43 -12.46 4.65
C ALA A 34 2.22 -12.81 5.92
N ARG A 35 1.73 -12.40 7.11
CA ARG A 35 2.42 -12.53 8.39
C ARG A 35 1.54 -13.20 9.45
N ASN A 36 1.03 -14.39 9.15
CA ASN A 36 0.20 -15.19 10.05
C ASN A 36 0.84 -15.47 11.43
N GLU A 37 2.17 -15.41 11.54
CA GLU A 37 2.91 -15.66 12.79
C GLU A 37 3.24 -14.37 13.58
N GLU A 38 3.00 -13.18 13.02
CA GLU A 38 3.32 -11.93 13.72
C GLU A 38 2.18 -11.40 14.57
N THR A 39 2.56 -10.68 15.62
CA THR A 39 1.61 -10.03 16.51
C THR A 39 0.85 -8.91 15.77
N PRO A 40 -0.46 -8.73 15.99
CA PRO A 40 -1.25 -7.65 15.39
C PRO A 40 -0.62 -6.26 15.53
N VAL A 41 0.02 -5.97 16.67
CA VAL A 41 0.74 -4.72 16.94
C VAL A 41 1.90 -4.48 15.96
N MET A 42 2.56 -5.54 15.49
CA MET A 42 3.64 -5.41 14.50
C MET A 42 3.08 -5.06 13.12
N ILE A 43 1.96 -5.68 12.75
CA ILE A 43 1.27 -5.40 11.48
C ILE A 43 0.80 -3.95 11.44
N GLU A 44 0.16 -3.47 12.51
CA GLU A 44 -0.26 -2.08 12.64
C GLU A 44 0.90 -1.09 12.44
N ARG A 45 2.06 -1.35 13.08
CA ARG A 45 3.27 -0.53 12.91
C ARG A 45 3.79 -0.50 11.47
N ILE A 46 3.76 -1.64 10.76
CA ILE A 46 4.18 -1.69 9.35
C ILE A 46 3.26 -0.82 8.50
N VAL A 47 1.96 -0.95 8.69
CA VAL A 47 0.94 -0.21 7.94
C VAL A 47 1.07 1.29 8.21
N ASP A 48 1.20 1.70 9.48
CA ASP A 48 1.39 3.10 9.85
C ASP A 48 2.67 3.68 9.22
N ASP A 49 3.79 2.95 9.26
CA ASP A 49 5.05 3.39 8.64
C ASP A 49 4.95 3.54 7.10
N ILE A 50 4.13 2.71 6.45
CA ILE A 50 3.86 2.79 5.01
C ILE A 50 2.99 4.01 4.70
N ASP A 51 1.89 4.18 5.41
CA ASP A 51 0.99 5.35 5.28
C ASP A 51 1.77 6.66 5.46
N ASP A 52 2.54 6.75 6.54
CA ASP A 52 3.37 7.91 6.86
C ASP A 52 4.37 8.26 5.76
N ILE A 53 5.09 7.26 5.23
CA ILE A 53 6.12 7.52 4.22
C ILE A 53 5.49 7.88 2.87
N VAL A 54 4.39 7.24 2.51
CA VAL A 54 3.69 7.53 1.25
C VAL A 54 3.12 8.93 1.28
N ARG A 55 2.47 9.34 2.38
CA ARG A 55 1.99 10.71 2.57
C ARG A 55 3.10 11.76 2.47
N LYS A 56 4.32 11.45 2.95
CA LYS A 56 5.47 12.36 2.89
C LYS A 56 6.11 12.46 1.50
N VAL A 57 6.08 11.38 0.72
CA VAL A 57 6.79 11.28 -0.57
C VAL A 57 5.86 11.58 -1.76
N ARG A 58 4.55 11.34 -1.63
CA ARG A 58 3.58 11.63 -2.70
C ARG A 58 3.46 13.14 -2.92
N PHE A 59 3.22 13.49 -4.17
CA PHE A 59 2.92 14.85 -4.61
C PHE A 59 1.79 14.77 -5.65
N PRO A 60 1.11 15.88 -5.97
CA PRO A 60 0.05 15.88 -6.98
C PRO A 60 0.54 15.22 -8.29
N GLU A 61 -0.26 14.29 -8.82
CA GLU A 61 0.04 13.58 -10.07
C GLU A 61 1.33 12.75 -10.05
N TRP A 62 1.83 12.35 -8.88
CA TRP A 62 3.03 11.50 -8.77
C TRP A 62 2.92 10.21 -9.60
N GLN A 63 1.70 9.66 -9.71
CA GLN A 63 1.35 8.46 -10.47
C GLN A 63 1.49 8.64 -11.99
N ALA A 64 1.48 9.87 -12.49
CA ALA A 64 1.57 10.18 -13.92
C ALA A 64 3.02 10.27 -14.41
N THR A 65 4.02 10.18 -13.52
CA THR A 65 5.43 10.37 -13.86
C THR A 65 6.29 9.20 -13.42
N ASN A 66 7.22 8.79 -14.29
CA ASN A 66 8.24 7.78 -13.96
C ASN A 66 9.09 8.16 -12.74
N ALA A 67 9.28 9.46 -12.49
CA ALA A 67 10.02 9.95 -11.35
C ALA A 67 9.24 9.77 -10.04
N GLY A 68 7.96 10.17 -10.02
CA GLY A 68 7.08 10.00 -8.86
C GLY A 68 6.86 8.54 -8.51
N GLU A 69 6.52 7.71 -9.49
CA GLU A 69 6.39 6.25 -9.28
C GLU A 69 7.65 5.63 -8.68
N ARG A 70 8.83 6.03 -9.18
CA ARG A 70 10.10 5.50 -8.69
C ARG A 70 10.40 5.95 -7.27
N GLU A 71 10.07 7.19 -6.88
CA GLU A 71 10.30 7.67 -5.52
C GLU A 71 9.39 6.95 -4.52
N VAL A 72 8.10 6.76 -4.84
CA VAL A 72 7.19 6.00 -3.98
C VAL A 72 7.62 4.53 -3.86
N ARG A 73 8.00 3.88 -4.98
CA ARG A 73 8.54 2.51 -4.95
C ARG A 73 9.79 2.38 -4.06
N LYS A 74 10.73 3.31 -4.15
CA LYS A 74 11.93 3.33 -3.30
C LYS A 74 11.56 3.51 -1.82
N ALA A 75 10.66 4.43 -1.54
CA ALA A 75 10.19 4.70 -0.18
C ALA A 75 9.54 3.46 0.45
N LEU A 76 8.62 2.83 -0.28
CA LEU A 76 7.99 1.59 0.13
C LEU A 76 9.01 0.46 0.34
N ARG A 77 9.96 0.26 -0.59
CA ARG A 77 11.00 -0.77 -0.45
C ARG A 77 11.88 -0.54 0.78
N ARG A 78 12.22 0.72 1.09
CA ARG A 78 12.97 1.10 2.29
C ARG A 78 12.17 0.82 3.56
N THR A 79 10.87 1.08 3.58
CA THR A 79 10.02 0.74 4.73
C THR A 79 9.96 -0.76 4.94
N LEU A 80 9.68 -1.55 3.89
CA LEU A 80 9.70 -3.01 3.98
C LEU A 80 11.07 -3.56 4.40
N PHE A 81 12.16 -2.90 4.03
CA PHE A 81 13.51 -3.29 4.46
C PHE A 81 13.67 -3.25 5.98
N LYS A 82 13.14 -2.23 6.66
CA LYS A 82 13.17 -2.13 8.14
C LYS A 82 12.55 -3.35 8.82
N TYR A 83 11.54 -3.94 8.19
CA TYR A 83 10.80 -5.11 8.67
C TYR A 83 11.26 -6.43 8.05
N LYS A 84 12.39 -6.42 7.33
CA LYS A 84 12.96 -7.58 6.60
C LYS A 84 12.00 -8.20 5.57
N LEU A 85 11.07 -7.41 5.04
CA LEU A 85 10.06 -7.81 4.04
C LEU A 85 10.46 -7.48 2.60
N HIS A 86 11.53 -6.72 2.42
CA HIS A 86 12.01 -6.26 1.12
C HIS A 86 12.48 -7.38 0.17
N THR A 87 12.48 -8.65 0.56
CA THR A 87 12.80 -9.77 -0.34
C THR A 87 11.54 -10.39 -0.94
N ASP A 88 10.37 -10.14 -0.35
CA ASP A 88 9.09 -10.61 -0.84
C ASP A 88 8.61 -9.69 -1.98
N THR A 89 8.82 -10.13 -3.21
CA THR A 89 8.43 -9.39 -4.40
C THR A 89 6.92 -9.33 -4.56
N GLU A 90 6.18 -10.39 -4.23
CA GLU A 90 4.73 -10.42 -4.38
C GLU A 90 4.06 -9.48 -3.39
N LEU A 91 4.50 -9.50 -2.13
CA LEU A 91 4.05 -8.57 -1.09
C LEU A 91 4.33 -7.12 -1.48
N PHE A 92 5.51 -6.84 -2.03
CA PHE A 92 5.85 -5.51 -2.50
C PHE A 92 4.94 -5.03 -3.63
N GLU A 93 4.70 -5.85 -4.66
CA GLU A 93 3.84 -5.46 -5.79
C GLU A 93 2.39 -5.24 -5.33
N LYS A 94 1.86 -6.08 -4.43
CA LYS A 94 0.53 -5.88 -3.84
C LYS A 94 0.45 -4.60 -3.03
N ALA A 95 1.40 -4.37 -2.12
CA ALA A 95 1.46 -3.16 -1.32
C ALA A 95 1.59 -1.90 -2.20
N TYR A 96 2.43 -1.95 -3.24
CA TYR A 96 2.56 -0.85 -4.19
C TYR A 96 1.27 -0.60 -4.99
N GLY A 97 0.56 -1.66 -5.38
CA GLY A 97 -0.75 -1.58 -6.04
C GLY A 97 -1.76 -0.82 -5.19
N TYR A 98 -1.88 -1.16 -3.90
CA TYR A 98 -2.75 -0.43 -2.98
C TYR A 98 -2.32 1.02 -2.79
N VAL A 99 -1.01 1.27 -2.66
CA VAL A 99 -0.49 2.64 -2.56
C VAL A 99 -0.87 3.46 -3.81
N ARG A 100 -0.75 2.89 -5.00
CA ARG A 100 -1.12 3.56 -6.25
C ARG A 100 -2.64 3.74 -6.39
N GLU A 101 -3.45 2.83 -5.89
CA GLU A 101 -4.91 2.93 -6.03
C GLU A 101 -5.51 3.99 -5.11
N TYR A 102 -4.95 4.15 -3.90
CA TYR A 102 -5.59 4.92 -2.84
C TYR A 102 -4.83 6.18 -2.37
N TYR A 103 -3.58 6.41 -2.83
CA TYR A 103 -2.77 7.60 -2.45
C TYR A 103 -2.35 8.48 -3.62
#